data_AF-X1W1Z1-F1
#
_entry.id   AF-X1W1Z1-F1
#
_cell.length_a   1.000
_cell.length_b   1.000
_cell.length_c   1.000
_cell.angle_alpha   90.00
_cell.angle_beta   90.00
_cell.angle_gamma   90.00
#
_symmetry.space_group_name_H-M   'P 1'
#
loop_
_entity.id
_entity.type
_entity.pdbx_description
1 polymer ?
#
loop_
_entity_poly.entity_id
_entity_poly.type
_entity_poly.pdbx_seq_one_letter_code
_entity_poly.pdbx_strand_id
1 'polypeptide(L)' 'IPGRQVWEATRHHPDEYTRELSRILRDLLAAGSKRDIEKMLELAQDIEKLAMVARGGNPD' A
#
# COMPACT_ATOMS: atom_id res chain seq x y z
N ILE A 1 -32.39 -3.63 10.38
CA ILE A 1 -32.15 -4.16 9.02
C ILE A 1 -30.73 -4.75 9.00
N PRO A 2 -30.57 -6.09 9.00
CA PRO A 2 -29.27 -6.76 9.11
C PRO A 2 -28.41 -6.64 7.83
N GLY A 3 -28.93 -6.01 6.78
CA GLY A 3 -28.21 -5.80 5.52
C GLY A 3 -27.24 -4.62 5.50
N ARG A 4 -27.19 -3.72 6.50
CA ARG A 4 -26.28 -2.55 6.46
C ARG A 4 -24.83 -2.90 6.86
N GLN A 5 -24.65 -3.91 7.72
CA GLN A 5 -23.35 -4.27 8.28
C GLN A 5 -22.45 -5.02 7.29
N VAL A 6 -23.03 -5.72 6.31
CA VAL A 6 -22.30 -6.48 5.28
C VAL A 6 -21.62 -5.56 4.25
N TRP A 7 -22.22 -4.41 3.94
CA TRP A 7 -21.65 -3.45 2.96
C TRP A 7 -20.49 -2.61 3.51
N GLU A 8 -20.28 -2.60 4.84
CA GLU A 8 -19.15 -1.89 5.45
C GLU A 8 -17.90 -2.76 5.51
N ALA A 9 -18.03 -4.09 5.49
CA ALA A 9 -16.90 -5.03 5.50
C ALA A 9 -16.12 -5.07 4.17
N THR A 10 -16.66 -4.49 3.09
CA THR A 10 -16.02 -4.39 1.77
C THR A 10 -15.49 -2.99 1.47
N ARG A 11 -15.59 -2.06 2.44
CA ARG A 11 -14.97 -0.74 2.32
C ARG A 11 -13.49 -0.93 2.61
N HIS A 12 -12.63 -0.84 1.58
CA HIS A 12 -11.18 -0.77 1.74
C HIS A 12 -10.85 0.07 2.96
N HIS A 13 -10.28 -0.54 4.00
CA HIS A 13 -9.98 0.17 5.23
C HIS A 13 -8.87 1.17 4.90
N PRO A 14 -9.13 2.50 4.90
CA PRO A 14 -8.10 3.50 4.65
C PRO A 14 -6.91 3.30 5.61
N ASP A 15 -7.17 2.74 6.78
CA ASP A 15 -6.19 2.38 7.80
C ASP A 15 -5.15 1.36 7.32
N GLU A 16 -5.52 0.36 6.53
CA GLU A 16 -4.59 -0.67 6.05
C GLU A 16 -3.68 -0.12 4.93
N TYR A 17 -4.27 0.59 3.97
CA TYR A 17 -3.51 1.28 2.92
C TYR A 17 -2.52 2.28 3.52
N THR A 18 -2.98 3.13 4.45
CA THR A 18 -2.13 4.12 5.12
C THR A 18 -1.04 3.44 5.96
N ARG A 19 -1.32 2.32 6.62
CA ARG A 19 -0.33 1.56 7.38
C ARG A 19 0.76 0.98 6.48
N GLU A 20 0.39 0.34 5.38
CA GLU A 20 1.33 -0.27 4.45
C GLU A 20 2.16 0.80 3.72
N LEU A 21 1.53 1.88 3.25
CA LEU A 21 2.24 3.01 2.66
C LEU A 21 3.26 3.60 3.64
N SER A 22 2.86 3.79 4.91
CA SER A 22 3.78 4.29 5.94
C SER A 22 4.97 3.37 6.18
N ARG A 23 4.77 2.05 6.06
CA ARG A 23 5.86 1.07 6.16
C ARG A 23 6.84 1.23 5.00
N ILE A 24 6.34 1.23 3.77
CA ILE A 24 7.17 1.35 2.56
C ILE A 24 7.97 2.65 2.55
N LEU A 25 7.37 3.77 2.96
CA LEU A 25 8.06 5.06 3.03
C LEU A 25 9.21 5.07 4.05
N ARG A 26 9.07 4.41 5.20
CA ARG A 26 10.16 4.30 6.18
C ARG A 26 11.33 3.49 5.64
N ASP A 27 11.03 2.38 4.96
CA ASP A 27 12.06 1.54 4.35
C ASP A 27 12.75 2.27 3.19
N LEU A 28 12.00 3.10 2.44
CA LEU A 28 12.56 3.92 1.35
C LEU A 28 13.53 4.98 1.90
N LEU A 29 13.19 5.62 3.01
CA LEU A 29 14.09 6.57 3.69
C LEU A 29 15.39 5.88 4.15
N ALA A 30 15.29 4.68 4.71
CA ALA A 30 16.45 3.91 5.14
C ALA A 30 17.32 3.46 3.95
N ALA A 31 16.71 3.03 2.84
CA ALA A 31 17.40 2.68 1.61
C ALA A 31 18.08 3.89 0.97
N GLY A 32 17.39 5.03 0.90
CA GLY A 32 17.91 6.29 0.39
C GLY A 32 19.10 6.82 1.19
N SER A 33 19.07 6.67 2.52
CA SER A 33 20.21 7.00 3.38
C SER A 33 21.46 6.20 3.04
N LYS A 34 21.31 4.95 2.57
CA LYS A 34 22.40 4.07 2.14
C LYS A 34 22.72 4.17 0.65
N ARG A 35 21.96 4.98 -0.11
CA ARG A 35 21.99 5.02 -1.58
C ARG A 35 21.81 3.64 -2.21
N ASP A 36 21.01 2.78 -1.58
CA ASP A 36 20.69 1.46 -2.08
C ASP A 36 19.66 1.56 -3.21
N ILE A 37 20.17 1.78 -4.43
CA ILE A 37 19.34 2.11 -5.59
C ILE A 37 18.38 0.97 -5.95
N GLU A 38 18.86 -0.27 -5.88
CA GLU A 38 18.05 -1.45 -6.17
C GLU A 38 16.87 -1.56 -5.20
N LYS A 39 17.13 -1.39 -3.89
CA LYS A 39 16.07 -1.42 -2.89
C LYS A 39 15.08 -0.27 -3.04
N MET A 40 15.55 0.94 -3.39
CA MET A 40 14.63 2.05 -3.65
C MET A 40 13.71 1.80 -4.85
N LEU A 41 14.22 1.16 -5.92
CA LEU A 41 13.40 0.80 -7.09
C LEU A 41 12.37 -0.29 -6.75
N GLU A 42 12.75 -1.30 -5.98
CA GLU A 42 11.81 -2.33 -5.48
C GLU A 42 10.68 -1.69 -4.67
N LEU A 43 11.03 -0.83 -3.71
CA LEU A 43 10.04 -0.16 -2.86
C LEU A 43 9.13 0.79 -3.65
N ALA A 44 9.63 1.42 -4.72
CA ALA A 44 8.80 2.23 -5.61
C ALA A 44 7.74 1.40 -6.34
N GLN A 45 8.11 0.20 -6.82
CA GLN A 45 7.16 -0.73 -7.44
C GLN A 45 6.10 -1.21 -6.44
N ASP A 46 6.49 -1.42 -5.17
CA ASP A 46 5.54 -1.79 -4.11
C ASP A 46 4.51 -0.68 -3.84
N ILE A 47 4.90 0.60 -3.94
CA ILE A 47 3.96 1.73 -3.88
C ILE A 47 2.99 1.70 -5.06
N GLU A 48 3.47 1.42 -6.28
CA GLU A 48 2.61 1.34 -7.47
C GLU A 48 1.57 0.21 -7.35
N LYS A 49 2.00 -0.97 -6.89
CA LYS A 49 1.11 -2.12 -6.63
C LYS A 49 0.08 -1.78 -5.56
N LEU A 50 0.51 -1.18 -4.45
CA LEU A 50 -0.39 -0.78 -3.36
C LEU A 50 -1.46 0.21 -3.86
N ALA A 51 -1.07 1.18 -4.71
CA ALA A 51 -2.00 2.12 -5.32
C ALA A 51 -2.95 1.47 -6.35
N MET A 52 -2.49 0.44 -7.08
CA MET A 52 -3.32 -0.31 -8.02
C MET A 52 -4.39 -1.13 -7.29
N VAL A 53 -4.01 -1.84 -6.23
CA VAL A 53 -4.93 -2.60 -5.36
C VAL A 53 -5.96 -1.68 -4.71
N ALA A 54 -5.54 -0.51 -4.22
CA ALA A 54 -6.44 0.48 -3.63
C ALA A 54 -7.47 1.04 -4.62
N ARG A 55 -7.17 1.04 -5.93
CA ARG A 55 -8.11 1.43 -7.00
C ARG A 55 -8.98 0.28 -7.50
N GLY A 56 -8.85 -0.93 -6.93
CA GLY A 56 -9.57 -2.13 -7.38
C GLY A 56 -9.00 -2.74 -8.67
N GLY A 57 -7.76 -2.41 -9.05
CA GLY A 57 -7.06 -3.06 -10.15
C GLY A 57 -6.46 -4.39 -9.72
N ASN A 58 -6.45 -5.39 -10.62
CA ASN A 58 -5.78 -6.67 -10.40
C ASN A 58 -4.27 -6.52 -10.66
N PRO A 59 -3.39 -6.76 -9.68
CA PRO A 59 -1.95 -6.73 -9.88
C PRO A 59 -1.49 -8.08 -10.49
N ASP A 60 -1.71 -8.25 -11.78
CA ASP A 60 -1.08 -9.33 -12.58
C ASP A 60 0.18 -8.79 -13.26
#